data_AF-A0A7X3V4K5-F1
#
_entry.id   AF-A0A7X3V4K5-F1
#
_cell.length_a   1.000
_cell.length_b   1.000
_cell.length_c   1.000
_cell.angle_alpha   90.00
_cell.angle_beta   90.00
_cell.angle_gamma   90.00
#
_symmetry.space_group_name_H-M   'P 1'
#
loop_
_entity.id
_entity.type
_entity.pdbx_description
1 polymer ?
#
loop_
_entity_poly.entity_id
_entity_poly.type
_entity_poly.pdbx_seq_one_letter_code
_entity_poly.pdbx_strand_id
1 'polypeptide(L)'
;MNASRLTSIHSFLLIAVLAAPSTVLAQEIVEVTGRDRSIEPAFEEVYRVGVLEGESWEMFASVGQVAFDAQGNLFIFDGTTGPTLSGGMRLTRSSAVRVIVFDAAGRFVTEFGSSGGGPGEFNQPMGFAVLRDGTVVVSDVGHRAYQFFDAFGQFLRMVRADDGSNPVAIPAHDIQLGNRRNLNHVEA
;
A
#
# COMPACT_ATOMS: atom_id res chain seq x y z
N MET A 1 -53.54 -56.08 59.61
CA MET A 1 -54.29 -56.30 58.35
C MET A 1 -53.96 -55.14 57.41
N ASN A 2 -53.73 -55.42 56.12
CA ASN A 2 -53.46 -54.45 55.03
C ASN A 2 -52.16 -53.60 55.15
N ALA A 3 -51.41 -53.29 54.07
CA ALA A 3 -51.53 -53.71 52.65
C ALA A 3 -50.20 -53.61 51.84
N SER A 4 -49.95 -54.64 51.01
CA SER A 4 -49.49 -54.67 49.60
C SER A 4 -48.49 -53.67 48.96
N ARG A 5 -47.76 -54.22 47.96
CA ARG A 5 -47.02 -53.61 46.79
C ARG A 5 -45.50 -53.43 47.02
N LEU A 6 -44.61 -53.56 46.02
CA LEU A 6 -44.74 -53.96 44.59
C LEU A 6 -43.44 -54.63 44.06
N THR A 7 -43.40 -54.99 42.77
CA THR A 7 -42.30 -55.65 42.02
C THR A 7 -41.43 -54.69 41.20
N SER A 8 -40.20 -55.08 40.85
CA SER A 8 -39.57 -54.72 39.56
C SER A 8 -38.58 -55.78 39.09
N ILE A 9 -38.54 -56.03 37.77
CA ILE A 9 -37.58 -56.90 37.06
C ILE A 9 -37.03 -56.08 35.88
N HIS A 10 -35.72 -56.00 35.73
CA HIS A 10 -35.10 -55.50 34.51
C HIS A 10 -33.91 -56.37 34.07
N SER A 11 -34.09 -57.06 32.95
CA SER A 11 -33.00 -57.53 32.08
C SER A 11 -32.65 -56.39 31.11
N PHE A 12 -31.40 -56.29 30.64
CA PHE A 12 -31.09 -56.10 29.21
C PHE A 12 -29.60 -56.32 28.90
N LEU A 13 -29.36 -56.62 27.62
CA LEU A 13 -28.14 -57.11 26.97
C LEU A 13 -26.99 -56.08 26.96
N LEU A 14 -25.73 -56.53 26.85
CA LEU A 14 -24.62 -55.69 26.35
C LEU A 14 -23.80 -56.41 25.27
N ILE A 15 -23.31 -55.63 24.31
CA ILE A 15 -22.82 -56.05 23.00
C ILE A 15 -21.29 -56.24 23.02
N ALA A 16 -20.80 -57.27 22.33
CA ALA A 16 -19.36 -57.45 22.08
C ALA A 16 -18.90 -56.57 20.91
N VAL A 17 -17.86 -55.75 21.13
CA VAL A 17 -17.26 -54.89 20.09
C VAL A 17 -16.05 -55.59 19.47
N LEU A 18 -16.06 -55.73 18.14
CA LEU A 18 -14.93 -56.30 17.39
C LEU A 18 -13.89 -55.20 17.11
N ALA A 19 -12.66 -55.36 17.58
CA ALA A 19 -11.57 -54.43 17.28
C ALA A 19 -10.89 -54.79 15.95
N ALA A 20 -10.90 -53.88 14.98
CA ALA A 20 -10.09 -53.98 13.77
C ALA A 20 -8.74 -53.26 14.00
N PRO A 21 -7.62 -53.76 13.45
CA PRO A 21 -6.31 -53.13 13.63
C PRO A 21 -6.17 -51.87 12.75
N SER A 22 -5.88 -50.73 13.37
CA SER A 22 -5.56 -49.48 12.68
C SER A 22 -4.16 -49.55 12.06
N THR A 23 -4.03 -49.34 10.75
CA THR A 23 -2.71 -49.14 10.11
C THR A 23 -2.17 -47.77 10.44
N VAL A 24 -1.10 -47.70 11.24
CA VAL A 24 -0.40 -46.45 11.55
C VAL A 24 0.53 -46.09 10.39
N LEU A 25 0.32 -44.93 9.78
CA LEU A 25 1.29 -44.32 8.87
C LEU A 25 2.46 -43.81 9.70
N ALA A 26 3.68 -44.28 9.40
CA ALA A 26 4.89 -43.73 10.00
C ALA A 26 5.12 -42.31 9.49
N GLN A 27 4.92 -41.31 10.37
CA GLN A 27 5.39 -39.95 10.16
C GLN A 27 6.73 -39.81 10.89
N GLU A 28 7.77 -39.43 10.15
CA GLU A 28 9.07 -39.08 10.73
C GLU A 28 8.98 -37.65 11.27
N ILE A 29 8.91 -37.52 12.60
CA ILE A 29 8.93 -36.21 13.27
C ILE A 29 10.40 -35.81 13.42
N VAL A 30 10.88 -34.98 12.51
CA VAL A 30 12.21 -34.37 12.60
C VAL A 30 12.16 -33.26 13.65
N GLU A 31 12.76 -33.50 14.81
CA GLU A 31 12.83 -32.52 15.90
C GLU A 31 13.84 -31.42 15.55
N VAL A 32 13.34 -30.25 15.14
CA VAL A 32 14.17 -29.07 14.85
C VAL A 32 14.71 -28.52 16.17
N THR A 33 15.94 -28.90 16.51
CA THR A 33 16.59 -28.54 17.80
C THR A 33 17.07 -27.09 17.88
N GLY A 34 16.96 -26.32 16.79
CA GLY A 34 17.17 -24.87 16.79
C GLY A 34 15.95 -24.14 17.35
N ARG A 35 16.12 -23.41 18.46
CA ARG A 35 15.20 -22.33 18.80
C ARG A 35 15.54 -21.12 17.94
N ASP A 36 14.56 -20.58 17.22
CA ASP A 36 14.68 -19.26 16.62
C ASP A 36 15.08 -18.26 17.71
N ARG A 37 16.24 -17.64 17.53
CA ARG A 37 16.67 -16.52 18.35
C ARG A 37 16.26 -15.26 17.61
N SER A 38 15.35 -14.50 18.23
CA SER A 38 15.13 -13.12 17.82
C SER A 38 16.49 -12.41 17.82
N ILE A 39 16.91 -11.93 16.64
CA ILE A 39 18.01 -10.98 16.56
C ILE A 39 17.39 -9.65 16.94
N GLU A 40 17.48 -9.31 18.24
CA GLU A 40 17.23 -7.94 18.72
C GLU A 40 17.98 -6.98 17.80
N PRO A 41 17.28 -6.10 17.05
CA PRO A 41 17.95 -5.23 16.09
C PRO A 41 18.93 -4.32 16.82
N ALA A 42 20.19 -4.31 16.38
CA ALA A 42 21.25 -3.50 16.96
C ALA A 42 21.14 -1.99 16.60
N PHE A 43 19.92 -1.51 16.33
CA PHE A 43 19.61 -0.15 15.91
C PHE A 43 18.33 0.35 16.61
N GLU A 44 18.22 1.66 16.75
CA GLU A 44 17.04 2.32 17.32
C GLU A 44 15.89 2.32 16.30
N GLU A 45 14.78 1.66 16.62
CA GLU A 45 13.52 1.77 15.86
C GLU A 45 12.84 3.10 16.21
N VAL A 46 12.88 4.07 15.29
CA VAL A 46 12.34 5.42 15.52
C VAL A 46 10.80 5.41 15.53
N TYR A 47 10.19 4.75 14.54
CA TYR A 47 8.76 4.45 14.49
C TYR A 47 8.49 3.32 13.48
N ARG A 48 7.24 2.82 13.49
CA ARG A 48 6.73 1.81 12.57
C ARG A 48 5.43 2.28 11.96
N VAL A 49 5.28 2.06 10.65
CA VAL A 49 4.04 2.28 9.91
C VAL A 49 3.68 1.01 9.14
N GLY A 50 2.38 0.76 8.97
CA GLY A 50 1.87 -0.41 8.27
C GLY A 50 1.52 -1.59 9.19
N VAL A 51 0.38 -2.23 8.93
CA VAL A 51 -0.10 -3.44 9.61
C VAL A 51 -0.70 -4.43 8.60
N LEU A 52 -0.85 -5.69 9.00
CA LEU A 52 -1.51 -6.72 8.17
C LEU A 52 -3.04 -6.69 8.24
N GLU A 53 -3.59 -6.22 9.37
CA GLU A 53 -5.03 -6.07 9.62
C GLU A 53 -5.24 -4.79 10.45
N GLY A 54 -6.05 -3.86 9.96
CA GLY A 54 -6.24 -2.53 10.55
C GLY A 54 -7.08 -1.62 9.65
N GLU A 55 -6.94 -0.31 9.81
CA GLU A 55 -7.59 0.67 8.96
C GLU A 55 -6.99 0.72 7.54
N SER A 56 -7.75 1.24 6.57
CA SER A 56 -7.34 1.21 5.16
C SER A 56 -5.99 1.89 4.89
N TRP A 57 -5.66 2.95 5.63
CA TRP A 57 -4.41 3.70 5.54
C TRP A 57 -3.23 3.03 6.27
N GLU A 58 -3.50 2.06 7.14
CA GLU A 58 -2.48 1.21 7.77
C GLU A 58 -2.16 -0.03 6.92
N MET A 59 -3.09 -0.45 6.06
CA MET A 59 -2.94 -1.64 5.22
C MET A 59 -2.38 -1.29 3.83
N PHE A 60 -1.06 -1.42 3.66
CA PHE A 60 -0.41 -1.19 2.35
C PHE A 60 -0.68 -2.34 1.38
N ALA A 61 -1.01 -2.00 0.13
CA ALA A 61 -1.21 -2.95 -0.96
C ALA A 61 0.11 -3.33 -1.65
N SER A 62 0.94 -2.35 -1.99
CA SER A 62 2.25 -2.56 -2.62
C SER A 62 3.08 -1.28 -2.53
N VAL A 63 4.04 -1.23 -1.60
CA VAL A 63 4.94 -0.09 -1.45
C VAL A 63 6.08 -0.22 -2.47
N GLY A 64 5.92 0.46 -3.61
CA GLY A 64 6.95 0.52 -4.66
C GLY A 64 7.97 1.64 -4.45
N GLN A 65 7.56 2.74 -3.82
CA GLN A 65 8.40 3.93 -3.63
C GLN A 65 8.02 4.67 -2.34
N VAL A 66 9.02 5.27 -1.68
CA VAL A 66 8.85 6.21 -0.56
C VAL A 66 9.70 7.47 -0.77
N ALA A 67 9.35 8.55 -0.08
CA ALA A 67 10.11 9.80 -0.03
C ALA A 67 9.92 10.51 1.32
N PHE A 68 10.81 11.46 1.62
CA PHE A 68 10.70 12.33 2.79
C PHE A 68 10.75 13.80 2.37
N ASP A 69 10.03 14.66 3.09
CA ASP A 69 10.20 16.12 2.99
C ASP A 69 11.31 16.66 3.90
N ALA A 70 11.45 17.99 3.96
CA ALA A 70 12.47 18.64 4.78
C ALA A 70 12.16 18.63 6.29
N GLN A 71 10.93 18.24 6.67
CA GLN A 71 10.43 18.16 8.03
C GLN A 71 10.51 16.72 8.59
N GLY A 72 10.82 15.74 7.73
CA GLY A 72 10.91 14.33 8.08
C GLY A 72 9.59 13.58 7.91
N ASN A 73 8.58 14.16 7.28
CA ASN A 73 7.32 13.48 7.00
C ASN A 73 7.55 12.44 5.88
N LEU A 74 7.02 11.24 6.07
CA LEU A 74 7.16 10.10 5.18
C LEU A 74 5.98 10.03 4.21
N PHE A 75 6.26 10.11 2.92
CA PHE A 75 5.32 9.91 1.83
C PHE A 75 5.51 8.51 1.26
N ILE A 76 4.46 7.70 1.24
CA ILE A 76 4.44 6.33 0.72
C ILE A 76 3.59 6.28 -0.53
N PHE A 77 4.15 5.80 -1.63
CA PHE A 77 3.41 5.49 -2.85
C PHE A 77 2.91 4.06 -2.77
N ASP A 78 1.63 3.90 -2.46
CA ASP A 78 0.99 2.61 -2.23
C ASP A 78 0.10 2.22 -3.42
N GLY A 79 0.44 1.09 -4.05
CA GLY A 79 -0.25 0.55 -5.22
C GLY A 79 0.70 0.14 -6.34
N THR A 80 0.18 -0.63 -7.29
CA THR A 80 0.99 -1.19 -8.38
C THR A 80 1.35 -0.14 -9.43
N THR A 81 2.61 0.29 -9.45
CA THR A 81 3.22 1.04 -10.56
C THR A 81 3.74 0.08 -11.63
N GLY A 82 3.38 0.28 -12.90
CA GLY A 82 4.03 -0.38 -14.05
C GLY A 82 3.11 -1.21 -14.96
N PRO A 83 3.60 -1.63 -16.14
CA PRO A 83 2.87 -2.53 -17.02
C PRO A 83 2.73 -3.91 -16.37
N THR A 84 1.50 -4.44 -16.35
CA THR A 84 1.22 -5.78 -15.82
C THR A 84 1.95 -6.85 -16.61
N LEU A 85 2.88 -7.58 -15.99
CA LEU A 85 3.52 -8.74 -16.62
C LEU A 85 2.50 -9.85 -16.87
N SER A 86 2.38 -10.27 -18.13
CA SER A 86 1.45 -11.31 -18.58
C SER A 86 1.84 -12.69 -18.04
N GLY A 87 1.25 -13.09 -16.92
CA GLY A 87 1.45 -14.43 -16.34
C GLY A 87 1.12 -14.55 -14.85
N GLY A 88 1.18 -13.45 -14.10
CA GLY A 88 0.74 -13.40 -12.70
C GLY A 88 -0.78 -13.25 -12.61
N MET A 89 -1.48 -14.23 -12.02
CA MET A 89 -2.94 -14.23 -11.90
C MET A 89 -3.44 -13.04 -11.06
N ARG A 90 -4.28 -12.18 -11.68
CA ARG A 90 -4.81 -10.97 -11.05
C ARG A 90 -6.23 -11.22 -10.53
N LEU A 91 -6.39 -11.31 -9.21
CA LEU A 91 -7.72 -11.33 -8.58
C LEU A 91 -8.21 -9.90 -8.38
N THR A 92 -9.49 -9.70 -8.71
CA THR A 92 -10.10 -8.38 -8.87
C THR A 92 -10.16 -7.58 -7.57
N ARG A 93 -9.24 -6.63 -7.42
CA ARG A 93 -9.48 -5.39 -6.69
C ARG A 93 -9.07 -4.25 -7.62
N SER A 94 -9.80 -3.13 -7.60
CA SER A 94 -9.28 -1.90 -8.19
C SER A 94 -7.91 -1.66 -7.56
N SER A 95 -6.86 -1.62 -8.38
CA SER A 95 -5.53 -1.24 -7.92
C SER A 95 -5.55 0.26 -7.71
N ALA A 96 -6.21 0.68 -6.62
CA ALA A 96 -6.26 2.05 -6.14
C ALA A 96 -4.85 2.45 -5.78
N VAL A 97 -4.23 3.21 -6.68
CA VAL A 97 -2.94 3.84 -6.39
C VAL A 97 -3.22 5.10 -5.58
N ARG A 98 -2.49 5.29 -4.49
CA ARG A 98 -2.60 6.42 -3.58
C ARG A 98 -1.24 6.82 -3.04
N VAL A 99 -1.18 8.03 -2.50
CA VAL A 99 -0.08 8.50 -1.66
C VAL A 99 -0.59 8.57 -0.23
N ILE A 100 0.13 7.96 0.70
CA ILE A 100 -0.16 7.99 2.15
C ILE A 100 0.94 8.81 2.81
N VAL A 101 0.57 9.74 3.68
CA VAL A 101 1.51 10.63 4.37
C VAL A 101 1.48 10.38 5.86
N PHE A 102 2.66 10.17 6.44
CA PHE A 102 2.90 10.08 7.87
C PHE A 102 3.82 11.22 8.31
N ASP A 103 3.65 11.73 9.53
CA ASP A 103 4.56 12.74 10.06
C ASP A 103 5.90 12.14 10.53
N ALA A 104 6.83 12.99 10.94
CA ALA A 104 8.13 12.57 11.47
C ALA A 104 8.08 11.71 12.76
N ALA A 105 6.89 11.52 13.36
CA ALA A 105 6.65 10.61 14.49
C ALA A 105 5.88 9.34 14.07
N GLY A 106 5.71 9.11 12.77
CA GLY A 106 4.99 7.95 12.22
C GLY A 106 3.47 8.03 12.33
N ARG A 107 2.89 9.19 12.66
CA ARG A 107 1.44 9.36 12.77
C ARG A 107 0.84 9.67 11.39
N PHE A 108 -0.28 9.04 11.06
CA PHE A 108 -1.00 9.32 9.82
C PHE A 108 -1.45 10.79 9.73
N VAL A 109 -1.26 11.40 8.56
CA VAL A 109 -1.61 12.79 8.25
C VAL A 109 -2.73 12.85 7.21
N THR A 110 -2.58 12.16 6.08
CA THR A 110 -3.54 12.18 4.96
C THR A 110 -3.30 11.00 4.01
N GLU A 111 -4.32 10.62 3.24
CA GLU A 111 -4.17 9.82 2.03
C GLU A 111 -4.85 10.52 0.85
N PHE A 112 -4.27 10.43 -0.35
CA PHE A 112 -4.82 11.06 -1.54
C PHE A 112 -4.49 10.28 -2.82
N GLY A 113 -5.26 10.55 -3.87
CA GLY A 113 -5.21 9.82 -5.12
C GLY A 113 -6.10 8.58 -5.13
N SER A 114 -6.63 8.29 -6.32
CA SER A 114 -7.46 7.14 -6.62
C SER A 114 -7.34 6.84 -8.11
N SER A 115 -7.69 5.63 -8.56
CA SER A 115 -7.57 5.28 -9.98
C SER A 115 -8.69 5.93 -10.80
N GLY A 116 -8.35 6.72 -11.81
CA GLY A 116 -9.33 7.48 -12.59
C GLY A 116 -8.73 8.36 -13.69
N GLY A 117 -9.51 9.36 -14.13
CA GLY A 117 -9.20 10.25 -15.27
C GLY A 117 -9.36 11.74 -14.98
N GLY A 118 -9.75 12.10 -13.75
CA GLY A 118 -9.99 13.47 -13.30
C GLY A 118 -8.80 14.11 -12.57
N PRO A 119 -8.91 15.40 -12.20
CA PRO A 119 -7.88 16.09 -11.41
C PRO A 119 -7.62 15.39 -10.08
N GLY A 120 -6.39 14.98 -9.85
CA GLY A 120 -5.99 14.26 -8.63
C GLY A 120 -6.28 12.75 -8.64
N GLU A 121 -6.93 12.24 -9.69
CA GLU A 121 -7.02 10.80 -9.96
C GLU A 121 -5.81 10.35 -10.79
N PHE A 122 -5.35 9.11 -10.61
CA PHE A 122 -4.17 8.56 -11.26
C PHE A 122 -4.50 7.56 -12.37
N ASN A 123 -3.75 7.64 -13.48
CA ASN A 123 -3.87 6.75 -14.62
C ASN A 123 -2.51 6.19 -15.05
N GLN A 124 -2.12 5.01 -14.56
CA GLN A 124 -0.75 4.48 -14.75
C GLN A 124 0.35 5.44 -14.25
N PRO A 125 0.35 5.83 -12.96
CA PRO A 125 1.46 6.57 -12.39
C PRO A 125 2.70 5.66 -12.31
N MET A 126 3.88 6.22 -12.60
CA MET A 126 5.16 5.47 -12.64
C MET A 126 6.08 5.77 -11.46
N GLY A 127 5.84 6.87 -10.74
CA GLY A 127 6.66 7.29 -9.62
C GLY A 127 6.39 8.74 -9.24
N PHE A 128 6.96 9.17 -8.12
CA PHE A 128 6.74 10.50 -7.56
C PHE A 128 8.01 11.14 -6.99
N ALA A 129 7.92 12.41 -6.63
CA ALA A 129 8.93 13.13 -5.87
C ALA A 129 8.28 14.12 -4.90
N VAL A 130 8.98 14.48 -3.83
CA VAL A 130 8.56 15.51 -2.87
C VAL A 130 9.55 16.67 -2.95
N LEU A 131 9.05 17.89 -3.13
CA LEU A 131 9.87 19.11 -3.17
C LEU A 131 10.11 19.65 -1.75
N ARG A 132 11.05 20.59 -1.59
CA ARG A 132 11.44 21.15 -0.28
C ARG A 132 10.31 21.86 0.47
N ASP A 133 9.27 22.28 -0.24
CA ASP A 133 8.06 22.94 0.29
C ASP A 133 6.93 21.95 0.61
N GLY A 134 7.18 20.64 0.50
CA GLY A 134 6.19 19.59 0.68
C GLY A 134 5.32 19.31 -0.55
N THR A 135 5.51 20.04 -1.67
CA THR A 135 4.77 19.77 -2.92
C THR A 135 5.10 18.37 -3.43
N VAL A 136 4.07 17.55 -3.64
CA VAL A 136 4.21 16.20 -4.21
C VAL A 136 4.01 16.26 -5.72
N VAL A 137 4.92 15.66 -6.48
CA VAL A 137 4.86 15.60 -7.95
C VAL A 137 4.77 14.15 -8.38
N VAL A 138 3.67 13.75 -9.01
CA VAL A 138 3.45 12.39 -9.53
C VAL A 138 3.58 12.39 -11.05
N SER A 139 4.43 11.51 -11.58
CA SER A 139 4.52 11.23 -13.00
C SER A 139 3.41 10.25 -13.42
N ASP A 140 2.54 10.68 -14.32
CA ASP A 140 1.32 9.99 -14.70
C ASP A 140 1.27 9.78 -16.23
N VAL A 141 1.51 8.54 -16.65
CA VAL A 141 1.73 8.23 -18.07
C VAL A 141 0.41 8.15 -18.85
N GLY A 142 -0.67 7.69 -18.23
CA GLY A 142 -2.00 7.65 -18.83
C GLY A 142 -2.61 9.04 -19.01
N HIS A 143 -2.34 9.98 -18.10
CA HIS A 143 -2.63 11.40 -18.31
C HIS A 143 -1.61 12.12 -19.20
N ARG A 144 -0.46 11.48 -19.48
CA ARG A 144 0.68 12.04 -20.20
C ARG A 144 1.13 13.36 -19.57
N ALA A 145 1.31 13.34 -18.26
CA ALA A 145 1.46 14.55 -17.46
C ALA A 145 2.21 14.33 -16.15
N TYR A 146 2.59 15.45 -15.54
CA TYR A 146 3.01 15.53 -14.15
C TYR A 146 1.89 16.18 -13.33
N GLN A 147 1.35 15.48 -12.35
CA GLN A 147 0.35 16.01 -11.43
C GLN A 147 1.04 16.54 -10.17
N PHE A 148 0.65 17.74 -9.73
CA PHE A 148 1.20 18.42 -8.56
C PHE A 148 0.14 18.50 -7.46
N PHE A 149 0.54 18.18 -6.24
CA PHE A 149 -0.29 18.23 -5.04
C PHE A 149 0.44 19.01 -3.94
N ASP A 150 -0.27 19.59 -3.00
CA ASP A 150 0.34 20.11 -1.77
C ASP A 150 0.69 18.99 -0.78
N ALA A 151 1.29 19.37 0.36
CA ALA A 151 1.67 18.45 1.42
C ALA A 151 0.49 17.71 2.09
N PHE A 152 -0.75 18.17 1.87
CA PHE A 152 -1.98 17.58 2.41
C PHE A 152 -2.74 16.74 1.36
N GLY A 153 -2.22 16.65 0.13
CA GLY A 153 -2.82 15.88 -0.96
C GLY A 153 -3.84 16.63 -1.80
N GLN A 154 -3.96 17.95 -1.65
CA GLN A 154 -4.85 18.74 -2.52
C GLN A 154 -4.23 18.89 -3.91
N PHE A 155 -4.97 18.51 -4.95
CA PHE A 155 -4.53 18.70 -6.33
C PHE A 155 -4.36 20.19 -6.65
N LEU A 156 -3.16 20.57 -7.10
CA LEU A 156 -2.79 21.94 -7.45
C LEU A 156 -2.90 22.19 -8.96
N ARG A 157 -2.29 21.32 -9.78
CA ARG A 157 -2.28 21.43 -11.25
C ARG A 157 -1.75 20.17 -11.92
N MET A 158 -2.00 20.08 -13.23
CA MET A 158 -1.41 19.08 -14.12
C MET A 158 -0.59 19.79 -15.21
N VAL A 159 0.67 19.40 -15.40
CA VAL A 159 1.54 19.89 -16.47
C VAL A 159 1.66 18.79 -17.53
N ARG A 160 1.20 19.04 -18.76
CA ARG A 160 1.28 18.05 -19.84
C ARG A 160 2.73 17.82 -20.27
N ALA A 161 3.06 16.56 -20.49
CA ALA A 161 4.28 16.16 -21.17
C ALA A 161 3.99 16.18 -22.68
N ASP A 162 4.29 17.31 -23.32
CA ASP A 162 4.17 17.45 -24.76
C ASP A 162 5.12 16.48 -25.47
N ASP A 163 4.62 15.75 -26.46
CA ASP A 163 5.44 14.90 -27.36
C ASP A 163 5.89 15.65 -28.62
N GLY A 164 5.73 16.98 -28.64
CA GLY A 164 6.02 17.83 -29.78
C GLY A 164 5.02 17.69 -30.95
N SER A 165 3.99 16.84 -30.86
CA SER A 165 3.01 16.65 -31.96
C SER A 165 1.92 17.71 -32.03
N ASN A 166 1.74 18.50 -30.96
CA ASN A 166 0.75 19.56 -30.89
C ASN A 166 1.38 20.81 -30.25
N PRO A 167 1.79 21.83 -31.03
CA PRO A 167 2.30 23.07 -30.46
C PRO A 167 1.14 23.80 -29.80
N VAL A 168 1.09 23.77 -28.47
CA VAL A 168 0.17 24.61 -27.69
C VAL A 168 0.50 26.06 -28.02
N ALA A 169 -0.34 26.67 -28.86
CA ALA A 169 -0.26 28.07 -29.21
C ALA A 169 -0.65 28.91 -27.99
N ILE A 170 0.28 29.11 -27.05
CA ILE A 170 0.15 30.10 -25.99
C ILE A 170 0.02 31.46 -26.70
N PRO A 171 -1.11 32.17 -26.57
CA PRO A 171 -1.24 33.49 -27.16
C PRO A 171 -0.18 34.40 -26.56
N ALA A 172 0.55 35.14 -27.41
CA ALA A 172 1.69 35.95 -26.97
C ALA A 172 1.33 37.06 -25.94
N HIS A 173 0.04 37.28 -25.67
CA HIS A 173 -0.43 38.21 -24.63
C HIS A 173 -0.41 37.63 -23.20
N ASP A 174 -0.44 36.31 -23.02
CA ASP A 174 -0.42 35.68 -21.69
C ASP A 174 0.99 35.42 -21.15
N ILE A 175 2.02 35.66 -21.98
CA ILE A 175 3.43 35.51 -21.59
C ILE A 175 3.91 36.78 -20.88
N GLN A 176 3.53 36.95 -19.61
CA GLN A 176 4.23 37.87 -18.71
C GLN A 176 5.57 37.27 -18.28
N LEU A 177 6.57 37.39 -19.17
CA LEU A 177 7.96 37.08 -18.82
C LEU A 177 8.46 38.05 -17.75
N GLY A 178 8.55 37.55 -16.52
CA GLY A 178 9.25 38.21 -15.42
C GLY A 178 10.65 38.64 -15.87
N ASN A 179 10.88 39.94 -15.81
CA ASN A 179 11.98 40.71 -16.39
C ASN A 179 13.39 40.10 -16.17
N ARG A 180 13.84 39.19 -17.05
CA ARG A 180 15.22 38.68 -17.07
C ARG A 180 16.17 39.68 -17.72
N ARG A 181 16.48 40.76 -16.99
CA ARG A 181 17.64 41.60 -17.33
C ARG A 181 18.94 40.92 -16.88
N ASN A 182 19.93 40.97 -17.77
CA ASN A 182 21.35 40.73 -17.51
C ASN A 182 21.75 39.38 -16.90
N LEU A 183 21.91 38.38 -17.76
CA LEU A 183 23.14 37.58 -17.79
C LEU A 183 23.62 37.46 -19.25
N ASN A 184 24.94 37.44 -19.46
CA ASN A 184 25.67 37.27 -20.73
C ASN A 184 26.12 38.55 -21.48
N HIS A 185 27.01 39.34 -20.88
CA HIS A 185 28.16 39.89 -21.61
C HIS A 185 29.33 40.28 -20.67
N VAL A 186 30.13 39.30 -20.26
CA VAL A 186 31.53 39.51 -19.83
C VAL A 186 32.32 38.26 -20.23
N GLU A 187 32.98 38.29 -21.40
CA GLU A 187 34.19 37.49 -21.66
C GLU A 187 35.13 38.33 -22.53
N ALA A 188 36.40 38.38 -22.09
CA ALA A 188 37.63 38.83 -22.77
C ALA A 188 37.63 40.20 -23.49
#